data_AF-A0A1L7XYP5-F1
#
_entry.id   AF-A0A1L7XYP5-F1
#
_cell.length_a   1.000
_cell.length_b   1.000
_cell.length_c   1.000
_cell.angle_alpha   90.00
_cell.angle_beta   90.00
_cell.angle_gamma   90.00
#
_symmetry.space_group_name_H-M   'P 1'
#
loop_
_entity.id
_entity.type
_entity.pdbx_description
1 polymer ?
#
loop_
_entity_poly.entity_id
_entity_poly.type
_entity_poly.pdbx_seq_one_letter_code
_entity_poly.pdbx_strand_id
1 'polypeptide(L)'
;MSNSLKQDVCRQGAAGTLVADVESSQIEQCLPPEVRYACLHWIQHLQKSGAQLYDNDPVHQFLQVHLVHWLEALGWIGKTSEGILAILSLETLIPADKTRSLLPLSGHLWYLPPKPRS
;
A
#
# COMPACT_ATOMS: atom_id res chain seq x y z
N MET A 1 -11.75 -0.05 -8.39
CA MET A 1 -11.54 -0.95 -7.23
C MET A 1 -12.33 -0.52 -5.99
N SER A 2 -12.38 0.77 -5.62
CA SER A 2 -12.99 1.22 -4.36
C SER A 2 -14.45 0.81 -4.14
N ASN A 3 -15.26 0.70 -5.19
CA ASN A 3 -16.66 0.25 -5.08
C ASN A 3 -16.80 -1.28 -4.90
N SER A 4 -15.76 -2.04 -5.20
CA SER A 4 -15.73 -3.51 -5.16
C SER A 4 -15.07 -4.06 -3.91
N LEU A 5 -14.13 -3.31 -3.31
CA LEU A 5 -13.46 -3.68 -2.05
C LEU A 5 -14.21 -3.07 -0.87
N LYS A 6 -15.03 -3.89 -0.22
CA LYS A 6 -15.77 -3.54 1.00
C LYS A 6 -15.37 -4.52 2.11
N GLN A 7 -15.58 -4.13 3.36
CA GLN A 7 -15.47 -5.05 4.49
C GLN A 7 -16.31 -6.29 4.24
N ASP A 8 -15.75 -7.46 4.55
CA ASP A 8 -16.32 -8.77 4.24
C ASP A 8 -16.54 -8.94 2.74
N VAL A 9 -15.46 -8.92 1.95
CA VAL A 9 -15.53 -9.03 0.48
C VAL A 9 -16.34 -10.26 0.04
N CYS A 10 -16.29 -11.35 0.82
CA CYS A 10 -17.06 -12.57 0.58
C CYS A 10 -18.30 -12.75 1.48
N ARG A 11 -18.68 -11.75 2.29
CA ARG A 11 -19.84 -11.78 3.22
C ARG A 11 -20.00 -13.08 4.02
N GLN A 12 -18.91 -13.72 4.42
CA GLN A 12 -19.00 -14.81 5.39
C GLN A 12 -19.06 -14.18 6.77
N GLY A 13 -20.23 -14.24 7.42
CA GLY A 13 -20.52 -13.59 8.69
C GLY A 13 -19.71 -14.06 9.92
N ALA A 14 -18.53 -14.65 9.73
CA ALA A 14 -17.60 -15.01 10.77
C ALA A 14 -16.18 -14.68 10.32
N ALA A 15 -15.58 -13.67 10.94
CA ALA A 15 -14.14 -13.43 10.88
C ALA A 15 -13.41 -14.69 11.38
N GLY A 16 -12.89 -15.51 10.47
CA GLY A 16 -12.17 -16.74 10.83
C GLY A 16 -12.24 -17.92 9.87
N THR A 17 -13.03 -17.86 8.78
CA THR A 17 -13.04 -18.98 7.81
C THR A 17 -11.70 -19.08 7.08
N LEU A 18 -11.06 -20.25 7.13
CA LEU A 18 -9.83 -20.51 6.40
C LEU A 18 -10.14 -20.61 4.90
N VAL A 19 -9.27 -20.03 4.07
CA VAL A 19 -9.36 -20.09 2.59
C VAL A 19 -9.41 -21.53 2.07
N ALA A 20 -8.84 -22.48 2.83
CA ALA A 20 -8.88 -23.91 2.52
C ALA A 20 -10.28 -24.54 2.65
N ASP A 21 -11.18 -23.92 3.43
CA ASP A 21 -12.51 -24.44 3.72
C ASP A 21 -13.61 -23.84 2.81
N VAL A 22 -13.23 -22.96 1.86
CA VAL A 22 -14.16 -22.25 0.98
C VAL A 22 -14.06 -22.77 -0.45
N GLU A 23 -15.20 -23.26 -0.95
CA GLU A 23 -15.38 -23.69 -2.33
C GLU A 23 -14.95 -22.59 -3.33
N SER A 24 -14.14 -22.96 -4.33
CA SER A 24 -13.63 -22.05 -5.37
C SER A 24 -14.74 -21.24 -6.06
N SER A 25 -15.94 -21.84 -6.17
CA SER A 25 -17.14 -21.23 -6.74
C SER A 25 -17.68 -20.06 -5.91
N GLN A 26 -17.51 -20.06 -4.59
CA GLN A 26 -17.90 -18.93 -3.73
C GLN A 26 -16.92 -17.76 -3.87
N ILE A 27 -15.63 -18.05 -4.01
CA ILE A 27 -14.60 -17.03 -4.25
C ILE A 27 -14.85 -16.33 -5.58
N GLU A 28 -15.20 -17.06 -6.64
CA GLU A 28 -15.53 -16.49 -7.95
C GLU A 28 -16.77 -15.59 -7.94
N GLN A 29 -17.77 -15.88 -7.09
CA GLN A 29 -18.96 -15.04 -6.93
C GLN A 29 -18.66 -13.73 -6.19
N CYS A 30 -17.70 -13.75 -5.27
CA CYS A 30 -17.35 -12.59 -4.44
C CYS A 30 -16.25 -11.73 -5.06
N LEU A 31 -15.35 -12.35 -5.83
CA LEU A 31 -14.22 -11.72 -6.50
C LEU A 31 -14.25 -12.04 -8.01
N PRO A 32 -14.99 -11.24 -8.80
CA PRO A 32 -15.00 -11.35 -10.25
C PRO A 32 -13.58 -11.28 -10.84
N PRO A 33 -13.34 -11.87 -12.02
CA PRO A 33 -12.03 -11.90 -12.66
C PRO A 33 -11.35 -10.53 -12.78
N GLU A 34 -12.13 -9.47 -13.03
CA GLU A 34 -11.65 -8.10 -13.19
C GLU A 34 -11.15 -7.55 -11.85
N VAL A 35 -11.82 -7.88 -10.74
CA VAL A 35 -11.41 -7.46 -9.39
C VAL A 35 -10.15 -8.21 -8.99
N ARG A 36 -10.06 -9.51 -9.27
CA ARG A 36 -8.85 -10.31 -9.02
C ARG A 36 -7.64 -9.74 -9.77
N TYR A 37 -7.82 -9.44 -11.05
CA TYR A 37 -6.78 -8.82 -11.86
C TYR A 37 -6.35 -7.48 -11.28
N ALA A 38 -7.31 -6.63 -10.93
CA ALA A 38 -7.02 -5.32 -10.35
C ALA A 38 -6.27 -5.46 -9.01
N CYS A 39 -6.72 -6.34 -8.11
CA CYS A 39 -6.05 -6.63 -6.83
C CYS A 39 -4.59 -7.07 -7.01
N LEU A 40 -4.27 -7.82 -8.06
CA LEU A 40 -2.92 -8.32 -8.32
C LEU A 40 -2.00 -7.29 -8.97
N HIS A 41 -2.53 -6.42 -9.83
CA HIS A 41 -1.69 -5.68 -10.77
C HIS A 41 -1.75 -4.16 -10.64
N TRP A 42 -2.66 -3.59 -9.84
CA TRP A 42 -2.82 -2.14 -9.77
C TRP A 42 -1.55 -1.40 -9.32
N ILE A 43 -0.83 -1.91 -8.32
CA ILE A 43 0.46 -1.33 -7.86
C ILE A 43 1.53 -1.44 -8.95
N GLN A 44 1.61 -2.59 -9.64
CA GLN A 44 2.56 -2.76 -10.73
C GLN A 44 2.30 -1.77 -11.87
N HIS A 45 1.02 -1.53 -12.21
CA HIS A 45 0.63 -0.54 -13.20
C HIS A 45 0.96 0.88 -12.74
N LEU A 46 0.73 1.18 -11.47
CA LEU A 46 1.10 2.45 -10.86
C LEU A 46 2.61 2.70 -10.96
N GLN A 47 3.44 1.71 -10.64
CA GLN A 47 4.89 1.81 -10.78
C GLN A 47 5.32 2.05 -12.23
N LYS A 48 4.77 1.28 -13.17
CA LYS A 48 5.09 1.41 -14.60
C LYS A 48 4.64 2.74 -15.19
N SER A 49 3.64 3.39 -14.60
CA SER A 49 3.20 4.72 -15.03
C SER A 49 4.21 5.83 -14.68
N GLY A 50 5.17 5.56 -13.79
CA GLY A 50 6.10 6.59 -13.28
C GLY A 50 5.42 7.59 -12.34
N ALA A 51 4.22 7.27 -11.85
CA ALA A 51 3.53 8.10 -10.88
C ALA A 51 4.32 8.20 -9.57
N GLN A 52 4.35 9.41 -9.02
CA GLN A 52 4.87 9.67 -7.68
C GLN A 52 3.72 9.77 -6.70
N LEU A 53 3.95 9.26 -5.49
CA LEU A 53 2.95 9.26 -4.43
C LEU A 53 3.17 10.40 -3.45
N TYR A 54 2.06 11.00 -3.04
CA TYR A 54 2.02 12.12 -2.13
C TYR A 54 0.95 11.89 -1.06
N ASP A 55 1.20 12.38 0.16
CA ASP A 55 0.15 12.40 1.18
C ASP A 55 -1.13 13.04 0.65
N ASN A 56 -2.25 12.42 1.00
CA ASN A 56 -3.60 12.77 0.57
C ASN A 56 -3.88 12.61 -0.94
N ASP A 57 -2.98 12.00 -1.70
CA ASP A 57 -3.29 11.59 -3.07
C ASP A 57 -4.35 10.47 -3.10
N PRO A 58 -4.95 10.18 -4.28
CA PRO A 58 -5.97 9.14 -4.39
C PRO A 58 -5.50 7.75 -3.96
N VAL A 59 -4.21 7.44 -4.10
CA VAL A 59 -3.65 6.12 -3.72
C VAL A 59 -3.52 6.01 -2.21
N HIS A 60 -3.02 7.05 -1.55
CA HIS A 60 -2.93 7.17 -0.10
C HIS A 60 -4.32 7.10 0.53
N GLN A 61 -5.30 7.86 0.01
CA GLN A 61 -6.69 7.80 0.49
C GLN A 61 -7.30 6.41 0.28
N PHE A 62 -7.03 5.78 -0.86
CA PHE A 62 -7.48 4.42 -1.12
C PHE A 62 -6.90 3.43 -0.11
N LEU A 63 -5.60 3.49 0.16
CA LEU A 63 -4.93 2.60 1.11
C LEU A 63 -5.42 2.82 2.54
N GLN A 64 -5.66 4.07 2.96
CA GLN A 64 -6.20 4.37 4.28
C GLN A 64 -7.56 3.70 4.54
N VAL A 65 -8.40 3.58 3.51
CA VAL A 65 -9.75 3.01 3.65
C VAL A 65 -9.79 1.52 3.30
N HIS A 66 -9.01 1.07 2.30
CA HIS A 66 -9.19 -0.23 1.66
C HIS A 66 -8.00 -1.18 1.77
N LEU A 67 -6.92 -0.83 2.48
CA LEU A 67 -5.75 -1.72 2.61
C LEU A 67 -6.12 -3.10 3.16
N VAL A 68 -6.89 -3.15 4.25
CA VAL A 68 -7.30 -4.43 4.87
C VAL A 68 -8.22 -5.22 3.95
N HIS A 69 -9.21 -4.57 3.32
CA HIS A 69 -10.12 -5.20 2.36
C HIS A 69 -9.40 -5.78 1.14
N TRP A 70 -8.35 -5.08 0.70
CA TRP A 70 -7.52 -5.55 -0.40
C TRP A 70 -6.64 -6.75 0.01
N LEU A 71 -6.03 -6.71 1.20
CA LEU A 71 -5.27 -7.86 1.74
C LEU A 71 -6.17 -9.07 2.01
N GLU A 72 -7.40 -8.85 2.46
CA GLU A 72 -8.42 -9.89 2.60
C GLU A 72 -8.73 -10.54 1.24
N ALA A 73 -8.99 -9.73 0.20
CA ALA A 73 -9.22 -10.23 -1.16
C ALA A 73 -8.02 -11.02 -1.70
N LEU A 74 -6.78 -10.58 -1.39
CA LEU A 74 -5.57 -11.31 -1.72
C LEU A 74 -5.42 -12.62 -0.93
N GLY A 75 -5.85 -12.64 0.33
CA GLY A 75 -5.98 -13.85 1.13
C GLY A 75 -6.87 -14.88 0.46
N TRP A 76 -8.07 -14.45 0.04
CA TRP A 76 -9.04 -15.31 -0.65
C TRP A 76 -8.48 -15.96 -1.93
N ILE A 77 -7.61 -15.27 -2.67
CA ILE A 77 -7.00 -15.82 -3.89
C ILE A 77 -5.61 -16.45 -3.64
N GLY A 78 -5.17 -16.56 -2.39
CA GLY A 78 -3.88 -17.17 -2.01
C GLY A 78 -2.65 -16.34 -2.43
N LYS A 79 -2.77 -15.01 -2.46
CA LYS A 79 -1.78 -14.05 -2.98
C LYS A 79 -1.39 -12.96 -1.98
N THR A 80 -1.54 -13.23 -0.69
CA THR A 80 -1.19 -12.28 0.38
C THR A 80 0.28 -11.88 0.34
N SER A 81 1.19 -12.82 0.07
CA SER A 81 2.62 -12.56 -0.08
C SER A 81 2.91 -11.53 -1.17
N GLU A 82 2.27 -11.67 -2.33
CA GLU A 82 2.38 -10.76 -3.45
C GLU A 82 1.84 -9.37 -3.10
N GLY A 83 0.76 -9.30 -2.30
CA GLY A 83 0.25 -8.04 -1.74
C GLY A 83 1.26 -7.32 -0.85
N ILE A 84 1.87 -8.06 0.09
CA ILE A 84 2.86 -7.50 1.01
C ILE A 84 4.06 -6.96 0.22
N LEU A 85 4.59 -7.74 -0.72
CA LEU A 85 5.68 -7.29 -1.59
C LEU A 85 5.31 -6.06 -2.41
N ALA A 86 4.07 -6.00 -2.91
CA ALA A 86 3.59 -4.85 -3.65
C ALA A 86 3.51 -3.59 -2.77
N ILE A 87 3.05 -3.70 -1.51
CA ILE A 87 3.06 -2.58 -0.55
C ILE A 87 4.47 -2.07 -0.29
N LEU A 88 5.42 -2.98 -0.02
CA LEU A 88 6.82 -2.60 0.20
C LEU A 88 7.40 -1.84 -0.99
N SER A 89 6.99 -2.20 -2.21
CA SER A 89 7.45 -1.54 -3.42
C SER A 89 6.85 -0.14 -3.65
N LEU A 90 5.78 0.24 -2.94
CA LEU A 90 5.22 1.60 -2.99
C LEU A 90 6.19 2.63 -2.42
N GLU A 91 7.08 2.25 -1.51
CA GLU A 91 8.10 3.14 -0.94
C GLU A 91 8.99 3.74 -2.03
N THR A 92 9.24 2.99 -3.10
CA THR A 92 10.04 3.45 -4.24
C THR A 92 9.39 4.57 -5.05
N LEU A 93 8.07 4.78 -4.88
CA LEU A 93 7.31 5.81 -5.56
C LEU A 93 7.16 7.10 -4.74
N ILE A 94 7.61 7.11 -3.48
CA ILE A 94 7.56 8.27 -2.61
C ILE A 94 8.78 9.16 -2.88
N PRO A 95 8.61 10.45 -3.25
CA PRO A 95 9.73 11.35 -3.48
C PRO A 95 10.59 11.55 -2.23
N ALA A 96 11.91 11.45 -2.38
CA ALA A 96 12.91 11.61 -1.31
C ALA A 96 12.98 13.03 -0.68
N ASP A 97 12.20 13.98 -1.18
CA ASP A 97 12.09 15.34 -0.61
C ASP A 97 11.33 15.33 0.73
N LYS A 98 10.32 14.47 0.87
CA LYS A 98 9.56 14.32 2.13
C LYS A 98 10.28 13.52 3.21
N THR A 99 11.24 12.66 2.86
CA THR A 99 12.07 11.96 3.86
C THR A 99 13.03 12.92 4.58
N ARG A 100 13.29 14.10 4.02
CA ARG A 100 14.23 15.10 4.56
C ARG A 100 13.62 16.06 5.58
N SER A 101 12.29 16.17 5.68
CA SER A 101 11.67 17.09 6.65
C SER A 101 11.66 16.58 8.09
N LEU A 102 12.09 15.34 8.35
CA LEU A 102 12.25 14.79 9.71
C LEU A 102 13.68 14.86 10.26
N LEU A 103 14.61 15.54 9.57
CA LEU A 103 15.92 15.87 10.14
C LEU A 103 16.19 17.38 10.09
N PRO A 104 15.75 18.17 11.09
CA PRO A 104 16.45 19.38 11.47
C PRO A 104 17.51 19.04 12.52
N LEU A 105 18.44 18.12 12.23
CA LEU A 105 19.60 17.85 13.10
C LEU A 105 20.90 17.70 12.30
N SER A 106 21.10 18.57 11.30
CA SER A 106 22.42 18.79 10.72
C SER A 106 22.61 20.29 10.50
N GLY A 107 22.77 21.02 11.60
CA GLY A 107 23.08 22.43 11.52
C GLY A 107 23.07 23.09 12.87
N HIS A 108 24.01 22.74 13.75
CA HIS A 108 24.51 23.60 14.84
C HIS A 108 25.84 23.04 15.38
N LEU A 109 26.85 22.93 14.51
CA LEU A 109 28.24 22.77 14.94
C LEU A 109 29.09 23.85 14.23
N TRP A 110 29.33 24.92 14.99
CA TRP A 110 30.47 25.85 14.94
C TRP A 110 30.59 26.84 13.77
N TYR A 111 29.90 27.98 13.87
CA TYR A 111 30.50 29.26 13.51
C TYR A 111 31.50 29.64 14.61
N LEU A 112 32.79 29.42 14.38
CA LEU A 112 33.88 29.94 15.21
C LEU A 112 34.54 31.09 14.43
N PRO A 113 34.49 32.35 14.90
CA PRO A 113 35.21 33.43 14.24
C PRO A 113 36.72 33.26 14.44
N PRO A 114 37.57 33.69 13.48
CA PRO A 114 39.01 33.58 13.61
C PRO A 114 39.52 34.51 14.71
N LYS A 115 40.32 33.94 15.63
CA LYS A 115 40.99 34.67 16.72
C LYS A 115 42.04 35.64 16.12
N PRO A 116 42.08 36.92 16.53
CA PRO A 116 43.14 37.83 16.08
C PRO A 116 44.48 37.44 16.71
N ARG A 117 45.52 37.51 15.88
CA ARG A 117 46.92 37.25 16.23
C ARG A 117 47.48 38.49 16.93
N SER A 118 48.05 38.32 18.12
CA SER A 118 48.89 39.31 18.82
C SER A 118 50.21 38.65 19.18
#